data_AF-A0A395WB64-F1
#
_entry.id   AF-A0A395WB64-F1
#
_cell.length_a   1.000
_cell.length_b   1.000
_cell.length_c   1.000
_cell.angle_alpha   90.00
_cell.angle_beta   90.00
_cell.angle_gamma   90.00
#
_symmetry.space_group_name_H-M   'P 1'
#
loop_
_entity.id
_entity.type
_entity.pdbx_description
1 polymer ?
#
loop_
_entity_poly.entity_id
_entity_poly.type
_entity_poly.pdbx_seq_one_letter_code
_entity_poly.pdbx_strand_id
1 'polypeptide(L)' 'MSTIETFEKLGYKKNVGNGKITYSQDFGSGYFEIIFDLSENEIEIETNMEVVIENDLLLAINQQCKELGWI' A
#
# COMPACT_ATOMS: atom_id res chain seq x y z
N MET A 1 3.64 16.05 -2.71
CA MET A 1 2.59 15.10 -3.13
C MET A 1 2.14 14.40 -1.87
N SER A 2 0.83 14.24 -1.70
CA SER A 2 0.30 13.39 -0.64
C SER A 2 0.59 11.92 -0.95
N THR A 3 0.68 11.06 0.06
CA THR A 3 0.85 9.61 -0.13
C THR A 3 -0.22 9.03 -1.05
N ILE A 4 -1.47 9.50 -0.92
CA ILE A 4 -2.60 9.06 -1.74
C ILE A 4 -2.36 9.38 -3.22
N GLU A 5 -1.92 10.60 -3.55
CA GLU A 5 -1.62 10.99 -4.94
C GLU A 5 -0.52 10.12 -5.56
N THR A 6 0.45 9.66 -4.76
CA THR A 6 1.52 8.77 -5.24
C THR A 6 0.97 7.38 -5.54
N PHE A 7 0.21 6.78 -4.62
CA PHE A 7 -0.41 5.46 -4.83
C PHE A 7 -1.38 5.47 -6.03
N GLU A 8 -2.22 6.51 -6.15
CA GLU A 8 -3.15 6.65 -7.28
C GLU A 8 -2.41 6.77 -8.62
N LYS A 9 -1.29 7.49 -8.68
CA LYS A 9 -0.44 7.55 -9.88
C LYS A 9 0.19 6.22 -10.25
N LEU A 10 0.51 5.40 -9.25
CA LEU A 10 0.99 4.04 -9.44
C LEU A 10 -0.16 3.07 -9.80
N GLY A 11 -1.40 3.54 -9.84
CA GLY A 11 -2.59 2.77 -10.22
C GLY A 11 -3.24 1.99 -9.08
N TYR A 12 -2.89 2.30 -7.84
CA TYR A 12 -3.50 1.70 -6.65
C TYR A 12 -4.78 2.42 -6.27
N LYS A 13 -5.74 1.65 -5.76
CA LYS A 13 -6.98 2.15 -5.16
C LYS A 13 -6.86 2.06 -3.65
N LYS A 14 -7.26 3.12 -2.95
CA LYS A 14 -7.27 3.16 -1.49
C LYS A 14 -8.61 2.68 -0.93
N ASN A 15 -8.56 1.83 0.09
CA ASN A 15 -9.68 1.48 0.95
C ASN A 15 -9.30 1.72 2.42
N VAL A 16 -10.23 2.22 3.22
CA VAL A 16 -10.03 2.46 4.65
C VAL A 16 -11.20 1.84 5.40
N GLY A 17 -10.90 0.90 6.30
CA GLY A 17 -11.93 0.21 7.09
C GLY A 17 -11.33 -0.79 8.06
N ASN A 18 -12.07 -1.15 9.10
CA ASN A 18 -11.68 -2.17 10.09
C ASN A 18 -10.28 -1.95 10.73
N GLY A 19 -9.88 -0.69 10.94
CA GLY A 19 -8.54 -0.38 11.48
C GLY A 19 -7.40 -0.63 10.49
N LYS A 20 -7.70 -0.79 9.20
CA LYS A 20 -6.73 -1.01 8.13
C LYS A 20 -6.82 0.09 7.07
N ILE A 21 -5.66 0.44 6.49
CA ILE A 21 -5.59 1.19 5.23
C ILE A 21 -5.01 0.23 4.19
N THR A 22 -5.79 -0.05 3.15
CA THR A 22 -5.40 -0.98 2.08
C THR A 22 -5.22 -0.21 0.78
N TYR A 23 -4.11 -0.46 0.09
CA TYR A 23 -3.88 -0.04 -1.28
C TYR A 23 -3.85 -1.27 -2.18
N SER A 24 -4.77 -1.36 -3.14
CA SER A 24 -4.91 -2.54 -4.01
C SER A 24 -4.77 -2.22 -5.50
N GLN A 25 -4.19 -3.15 -6.24
CA GLN A 25 -4.04 -3.10 -7.69
C GLN A 25 -4.32 -4.47 -8.32
N ASP A 26 -5.14 -4.48 -9.36
CA ASP A 26 -5.55 -5.69 -10.09
C ASP A 26 -4.69 -5.87 -11.36
N PHE A 27 -4.26 -7.11 -11.61
CA PHE A 27 -3.46 -7.52 -12.77
C PHE A 27 -4.13 -8.69 -13.50
N GLY A 28 -5.28 -8.45 -14.14
CA GLY A 28 -6.04 -9.51 -14.79
C GLY A 28 -6.56 -10.52 -13.77
N SER A 29 -5.97 -11.73 -13.72
CA SER A 29 -6.25 -12.73 -12.68
C SER A 29 -5.37 -12.58 -11.42
N GLY A 30 -4.35 -11.73 -11.47
CA GLY A 30 -3.47 -11.43 -10.35
C GLY A 30 -3.94 -10.23 -9.54
N TYR A 31 -3.48 -10.12 -8.30
CA TYR A 31 -3.68 -8.94 -7.46
C TYR A 31 -2.44 -8.65 -6.61
N PHE A 32 -2.32 -7.40 -6.19
CA PHE A 32 -1.31 -6.96 -5.24
C PHE A 32 -1.92 -5.95 -4.27
N GLU A 33 -1.86 -6.24 -2.98
CA GLU A 33 -2.37 -5.40 -1.90
C GLU A 33 -1.27 -5.08 -0.90
N ILE A 34 -1.24 -3.82 -0.47
CA ILE A 34 -0.43 -3.33 0.64
C ILE A 34 -1.40 -2.90 1.73
N ILE A 35 -1.32 -3.54 2.88
CA ILE A 35 -2.24 -3.35 3.99
C ILE A 35 -1.45 -2.79 5.17
N PHE A 36 -1.84 -1.61 5.63
CA PHE A 36 -1.33 -1.01 6.86
C PHE A 36 -2.30 -1.34 7.98
N ASP A 37 -1.93 -2.27 8.86
CA ASP A 37 -2.70 -2.58 10.07
C ASP A 37 -2.40 -1.55 11.16
N LEU A 38 -3.38 -0.69 11.45
CA LEU A 38 -3.23 0.40 12.42
C LEU A 38 -3.30 -0.09 13.86
N SER A 39 -3.79 -1.31 14.10
CA SER A 39 -3.88 -1.88 15.45
C SER A 39 -2.56 -2.51 15.86
N GLU A 40 -1.90 -3.19 14.91
CA GLU A 40 -0.63 -3.90 15.15
C GLU A 40 0.60 -3.07 14.76
N ASN A 41 0.42 -1.96 14.04
CA ASN A 41 1.49 -1.16 13.42
C ASN A 41 2.38 -1.98 12.49
N GLU A 42 1.76 -2.82 11.67
CA GLU A 42 2.44 -3.70 10.71
C GLU A 42 2.00 -3.41 9.27
N ILE A 43 2.86 -3.79 8.32
CA ILE A 43 2.58 -3.72 6.89
C ILE A 43 2.52 -5.15 6.36
N GLU A 44 1.34 -5.55 5.89
CA GLU A 44 1.12 -6.83 5.23
C GLU A 44 1.15 -6.61 3.70
N ILE A 45 1.76 -7.55 2.98
CA ILE A 45 1.70 -7.58 1.51
C ILE A 45 1.01 -8.88 1.13
N GLU A 46 -0.14 -8.75 0.47
CA GLU A 46 -0.92 -9.87 -0.03
C GLU A 46 -0.91 -9.88 -1.55
N THR A 47 -0.49 -10.99 -2.14
CA THR A 47 -0.47 -11.15 -3.59
C THR A 47 -0.49 -12.63 -3.97
N ASN A 48 -1.05 -12.94 -5.14
CA ASN A 48 -1.02 -14.27 -5.75
C ASN A 48 -0.09 -14.34 -6.98
N MET A 49 0.76 -13.33 -7.17
CA MET A 49 1.70 -13.24 -8.28
C MET A 49 3.10 -12.93 -7.79
N GLU A 50 4.10 -13.29 -8.60
CA GLU A 50 5.47 -12.84 -8.38
C GLU A 50 5.57 -11.36 -8.80
N VAL A 51 6.00 -10.50 -7.87
CA VAL A 51 6.08 -9.05 -8.08
C VAL A 51 7.44 -8.54 -7.63
N VAL A 52 8.01 -7.66 -8.44
CA VAL A 52 9.14 -6.83 -8.04
C VAL A 52 8.60 -5.51 -7.52
N ILE A 53 8.92 -5.17 -6.27
CA ILE A 53 8.54 -3.88 -5.69
C ILE A 53 9.57 -2.85 -6.14
N GLU A 54 9.14 -1.97 -7.04
CA GLU A 54 10.00 -0.89 -7.55
C GLU A 54 10.17 0.24 -6.54
N ASN A 55 11.21 1.07 -6.76
CA ASN A 55 11.60 2.13 -5.84
C ASN A 55 10.48 3.15 -5.55
N ASP A 56 9.66 3.49 -6.55
CA ASP A 56 8.58 4.47 -6.37
C ASP A 56 7.50 3.94 -5.42
N LEU A 57 7.21 2.64 -5.47
CA LEU A 57 6.28 1.99 -4.55
C LEU A 57 6.87 1.91 -3.13
N LEU A 58 8.16 1.59 -3.00
CA LEU A 58 8.85 1.62 -1.70
C LEU A 58 8.83 3.02 -1.07
N LEU A 59 9.05 4.07 -1.88
CA LEU A 59 8.98 5.45 -1.41
C LEU A 59 7.56 5.84 -0.98
N ALA A 60 6.53 5.36 -1.68
CA ALA A 60 5.13 5.57 -1.30
C ALA A 60 4.80 4.90 0.04
N ILE A 61 5.23 3.65 0.24
CA ILE A 61 5.06 2.91 1.50
C ILE A 61 5.77 3.64 2.64
N ASN A 62 7.03 4.04 2.43
CA ASN A 62 7.82 4.76 3.42
C ASN A 62 7.17 6.10 3.81
N GLN A 63 6.61 6.83 2.85
CA GLN A 63 5.90 8.07 3.12
C GLN A 63 4.60 7.83 3.92
N GLN A 64 3.86 6.76 3.62
CA GLN A 64 2.68 6.37 4.40
C GLN A 64 3.05 6.08 5.87
N CYS A 65 4.17 5.38 6.11
CA CYS A 65 4.65 5.08 7.46
C CYS A 65 4.97 6.35 8.26
N LYS A 66 5.61 7.32 7.62
CA LYS A 66 5.89 8.64 8.24
C LYS A 66 4.62 9.40 8.58
N GLU A 67 3.62 9.38 7.69
CA GLU A 67 2.32 10.02 7.93
C GLU A 67 1.56 9.38 9.09
N LEU A 68 1.71 8.06 9.27
CA LEU A 68 1.15 7.31 10.40
C LEU A 68 1.98 7.45 11.69
N GLY A 69 3.16 8.08 11.63
CA GLY A 69 4.05 8.23 12.78
C GLY A 69 4.72 6.93 13.23
N TRP A 70 4.84 5.95 12.33
CA TRP A 70 5.49 4.67 12.62
C TRP A 70 7.02 4.74 12.59
N ILE A 71 7.56 5.72 11.85
CA ILE A 71 8.99 6.02 11.69
C ILE A 71 9.25 7.53 11.57
#